data_AF-W1XJW0-F1
#
_entry.id   AF-W1XJW0-F1
#
_cell.length_a   1.000
_cell.length_b   1.000
_cell.length_c   1.000
_cell.angle_alpha   90.00
_cell.angle_beta   90.00
_cell.angle_gamma   90.00
#
_symmetry.space_group_name_H-M   'P 1'
#
loop_
_entity.id
_entity.type
_entity.pdbx_description
1 polymer ?
#
loop_
_entity_poly.entity_id
_entity_poly.type
_entity_poly.pdbx_seq_one_letter_code
_entity_poly.pdbx_strand_id
1 'polypeptide(L)' 'ALPIYRLRDRVQLEVDSKLMTGFDVAVAAMLGAELFGFGTLPLVAVGCKMARVCNLNTCPYGVATQDEKLRARFTG' A
#
# COMPACT_ATOMS: atom_id res chain seq x y z
N ALA A 1 9.28 -22.40 3.95
CA ALA A 1 9.21 -22.57 5.42
C ALA A 1 7.93 -23.29 5.84
N LEU A 2 6.74 -22.70 5.67
CA LEU A 2 5.46 -23.32 6.08
C LEU A 2 5.13 -24.70 5.47
N PRO A 3 5.44 -24.98 4.18
CA PRO A 3 5.12 -26.29 3.59
C PRO A 3 5.97 -27.43 4.16
N ILE A 4 7.22 -27.14 4.52
CA ILE A 4 8.18 -28.11 5.06
C ILE A 4 7.73 -28.60 6.44
N TYR A 5 7.08 -27.73 7.21
CA TYR A 5 6.57 -28.03 8.56
C TYR A 5 5.09 -28.40 8.60
N ARG A 6 4.41 -28.58 7.46
CA ARG A 6 2.96 -28.90 7.39
C ARG A 6 2.07 -27.88 8.12
N LEU A 7 2.39 -26.59 7.99
CA LEU A 7 1.64 -25.48 8.61
C LEU A 7 0.94 -24.58 7.59
N ARG A 8 1.10 -24.83 6.28
CA ARG A 8 0.65 -23.90 5.23
C ARG A 8 -0.87 -23.72 5.18
N ASP A 9 -1.61 -24.76 5.53
CA ASP A 9 -3.07 -24.82 5.59
C ASP A 9 -3.67 -24.10 6.81
N ARG A 10 -2.83 -23.72 7.79
CA ARG A 10 -3.28 -23.12 9.05
C ARG A 10 -3.26 -21.59 9.06
N VAL A 11 -2.68 -20.97 8.03
CA VAL A 11 -2.47 -19.52 7.96
C VAL A 11 -2.83 -18.99 6.59
N GLN A 12 -3.32 -17.76 6.54
CA GLN A 12 -3.41 -17.00 5.30
C GLN A 12 -2.11 -16.23 5.09
N LEU A 13 -1.59 -16.23 3.86
CA LEU A 13 -0.43 -15.42 3.49
C LEU A 13 -0.86 -14.12 2.82
N GLU A 14 -0.67 -13.01 3.52
CA GLU A 14 -0.78 -11.67 2.96
C GLU A 14 0.57 -11.19 2.46
N VAL A 15 0.57 -10.55 1.31
CA VAL A 15 1.74 -9.81 0.81
C VAL A 15 1.35 -8.38 0.49
N ASP A 16 2.26 -7.46 0.79
CA ASP A 16 2.15 -6.07 0.40
C ASP A 16 3.37 -5.67 -0.46
N SER A 17 3.55 -4.36 -0.65
CA SER A 17 4.69 -3.73 -1.30
C SER A 17 4.59 -3.59 -2.82
N LYS A 18 4.25 -2.36 -3.24
CA LYS A 18 4.31 -1.88 -4.63
C LYS A 18 3.57 -2.75 -5.65
N LEU A 19 2.46 -3.35 -5.24
CA LEU A 19 1.47 -3.92 -6.15
C LEU A 19 0.76 -2.77 -6.88
N MET A 20 1.17 -2.50 -8.12
CA MET A 20 0.66 -1.36 -8.91
C MET A 20 -0.22 -1.81 -10.08
N THR A 21 -0.07 -3.07 -10.49
CA THR A 21 -0.73 -3.65 -11.64
C THR A 21 -1.35 -5.00 -11.29
N GLY A 22 -2.31 -5.45 -12.10
CA GLY A 22 -2.86 -6.81 -11.96
C GLY A 22 -1.83 -7.91 -12.18
N PHE A 23 -0.76 -7.63 -12.94
CA PHE A 23 0.34 -8.57 -13.13
C PHE A 23 1.11 -8.81 -11.82
N ASP A 24 1.37 -7.76 -11.04
CA ASP A 24 2.04 -7.88 -9.75
C ASP A 24 1.24 -8.79 -8.80
N VAL A 25 -0.10 -8.62 -8.79
CA VAL A 25 -1.03 -9.44 -8.02
C VAL A 25 -1.00 -10.90 -8.50
N ALA A 26 -1.03 -11.14 -9.81
CA ALA A 26 -0.99 -12.49 -10.36
C ALA A 26 0.32 -13.21 -10.02
N VAL A 27 1.47 -12.52 -10.11
CA VAL A 27 2.77 -13.06 -9.72
C VAL A 27 2.79 -13.40 -8.23
N ALA A 28 2.32 -12.49 -7.37
CA ALA A 28 2.23 -12.74 -5.94
C ALA A 28 1.33 -13.95 -5.61
N ALA A 29 0.19 -14.10 -6.29
CA ALA A 29 -0.69 -15.26 -6.14
C ALA A 29 0.03 -16.57 -6.51
N MET A 30 0.76 -16.59 -7.64
CA MET A 30 1.55 -17.76 -8.06
C MET A 30 2.67 -18.12 -7.09
N LEU A 31 3.21 -17.15 -6.35
CA LEU A 31 4.19 -17.36 -5.29
C LEU A 31 3.57 -17.82 -3.96
N GLY A 32 2.25 -17.95 -3.88
CA GLY A 32 1.52 -18.52 -2.76
C GLY A 32 0.85 -17.51 -1.83
N ALA A 33 0.69 -16.25 -2.26
CA ALA A 33 -0.12 -15.26 -1.53
C ALA A 33 -1.62 -15.52 -1.72
N GLU A 34 -2.39 -15.22 -0.68
CA GLU A 34 -3.86 -15.33 -0.64
C GLU A 34 -4.54 -13.98 -0.41
N LEU A 35 -3.81 -13.02 0.18
CA LEU A 35 -4.26 -11.66 0.44
C LEU A 35 -3.23 -10.65 -0.09
N PHE A 36 -3.72 -9.49 -0.51
CA PHE A 36 -2.91 -8.46 -1.17
C PHE A 36 -3.15 -7.10 -0.50
N GLY A 37 -2.11 -6.59 0.16
CA GLY A 37 -2.09 -5.28 0.81
C GLY A 37 -1.65 -4.18 -0.14
N PHE A 38 -2.40 -3.09 -0.20
CA PHE A 38 -2.08 -1.92 -1.02
C PHE A 38 -1.89 -0.67 -0.14
N GLY A 39 -0.66 -0.17 -0.04
CA GLY A 39 -0.37 1.09 0.65
C GLY A 39 -0.29 2.27 -0.33
N THR A 40 0.77 2.29 -1.13
CA THR A 40 1.06 3.40 -2.06
C THR A 40 -0.02 3.60 -3.13
N LEU A 41 -0.57 2.52 -3.69
CA LEU A 41 -1.52 2.61 -4.79
C LEU A 41 -2.79 3.40 -4.38
N PRO A 42 -3.46 3.08 -3.26
CA PRO A 42 -4.53 3.91 -2.71
C PRO A 42 -4.10 5.35 -2.46
N LEU A 43 -2.92 5.58 -1.87
CA LEU A 43 -2.40 6.95 -1.64
C LEU A 43 -2.30 7.75 -2.93
N VAL A 44 -1.84 7.15 -4.02
CA VAL A 44 -1.75 7.80 -5.33
C VAL A 44 -3.14 8.02 -5.94
N ALA A 45 -4.05 7.06 -5.78
CA ALA A 45 -5.45 7.21 -6.18
C ALA A 45 -6.12 8.39 -5.46
N VAL A 46 -5.75 8.60 -4.18
CA VAL A 46 -6.20 9.71 -3.34
C VAL A 46 -5.36 11.00 -3.47
N GLY A 47 -4.66 11.17 -4.60
CA GLY A 47 -4.00 12.44 -4.92
C GLY A 47 -2.56 12.60 -4.45
N CYS A 48 -1.93 11.56 -3.89
CA CYS A 48 -0.48 11.60 -3.62
C CYS A 48 0.32 11.64 -4.93
N LYS A 49 1.12 12.69 -5.12
CA LYS A 49 2.03 12.83 -6.27
C LYS A 49 3.50 12.58 -5.91
N MET A 50 3.75 11.80 -4.86
CA MET A 50 5.10 11.38 -4.44
C MET A 50 6.06 12.55 -4.14
N ALA A 51 5.62 13.55 -3.37
CA ALA A 51 6.47 14.67 -2.95
C ALA A 51 7.58 14.28 -1.95
N ARG A 52 7.45 13.13 -1.27
CA ARG A 52 8.43 12.58 -0.30
C ARG A 52 8.80 13.52 0.86
N VAL A 53 7.82 14.29 1.33
CA VAL A 53 7.95 15.19 2.50
C VAL A 53 6.99 14.79 3.63
N CYS A 54 6.50 13.55 3.63
CA CYS A 54 5.45 13.10 4.54
C CYS A 54 5.85 13.27 6.02
N ASN A 55 7.13 13.06 6.35
CA ASN A 55 7.68 13.21 7.69
C ASN A 55 7.79 14.67 8.17
N LEU A 56 7.65 15.66 7.26
CA LEU A 56 7.80 17.08 7.57
C LEU A 56 6.46 17.76 7.88
N ASN A 57 5.34 17.03 7.83
CA ASN A 57 3.99 17.58 7.98
C ASN A 57 3.60 18.62 6.90
N THR A 58 4.36 18.73 5.80
CA THR A 58 4.19 19.76 4.75
C THR A 58 3.67 19.19 3.43
N CYS A 59 2.83 18.14 3.47
CA CYS A 59 2.27 17.56 2.26
C CYS A 59 1.48 18.62 1.45
N PRO A 60 1.90 18.96 0.22
CA PRO A 60 1.28 20.04 -0.54
C PRO A 60 -0.12 19.67 -1.06
N TYR A 61 -0.46 18.38 -1.05
CA TYR A 61 -1.70 17.81 -1.57
C TYR A 61 -2.70 17.41 -0.46
N GLY A 62 -2.39 17.70 0.80
CA GLY A 62 -3.29 17.40 1.92
C GLY A 62 -3.41 15.93 2.31
N VAL A 63 -2.62 15.03 1.70
CA VAL A 63 -2.69 13.58 1.95
C VAL A 63 -2.05 13.18 3.29
N ALA A 64 -0.81 13.61 3.54
CA ALA A 64 -0.04 13.24 4.72
C ALA A 64 0.39 14.47 5.53
N THR A 65 -0.59 15.17 6.12
CA THR A 65 -0.38 16.36 6.94
C THR A 65 -1.52 16.53 7.94
N GLN A 66 -1.21 17.08 9.11
CA GLN A 66 -2.16 17.48 10.15
C GLN A 66 -2.45 18.99 10.12
N ASP A 67 -1.71 19.78 9.34
CA ASP A 67 -1.96 21.22 9.17
C ASP A 67 -3.30 21.44 8.48
N GLU A 68 -4.20 22.20 9.12
CA GLU A 68 -5.56 22.45 8.64
C GLU A 68 -5.60 23.12 7.26
N LYS A 69 -4.69 24.07 6.99
CA LYS A 69 -4.62 24.78 5.70
C LYS A 69 -4.15 23.86 4.58
N LEU A 70 -3.27 22.92 4.88
CA LEU A 70 -2.79 21.92 3.91
C LEU A 70 -3.80 20.79 3.72
N ARG A 71 -4.47 20.33 4.78
CA ARG A 71 -5.56 19.34 4.72
C ARG A 71 -6.72 19.83 3.86
N ALA A 72 -7.03 21.13 3.90
CA ALA A 72 -8.05 21.74 3.02
C ALA A 72 -7.76 21.59 1.51
N ARG A 73 -6.53 21.19 1.13
CA ARG A 73 -6.14 20.92 -0.28
C ARG A 73 -6.42 19.49 -0.72
N PHE A 74 -6.83 18.61 0.18
CA PHE A 74 -7.16 17.23 -0.14
C PHE A 74 -8.39 17.18 -1.06
N THR A 75 -8.29 16.48 -2.20
CA THR A 75 -9.33 16.49 -3.25
C THR A 75 -9.88 15.11 -3.57
N GLY A 76 -9.52 14.10 -2.80
CA GLY A 76 -9.91 12.74 -3.08
C GLY A 76 -8.70 11.88 -3.20
#